data_AF-A0AAD6A6B2-F1
#
_entry.id   AF-A0AAD6A6B2-F1
#
_cell.length_a   1.000
_cell.length_b   1.000
_cell.length_c   1.000
_cell.angle_alpha   90.00
_cell.angle_beta   90.00
_cell.angle_gamma   90.00
#
_symmetry.space_group_name_H-M   'P 1'
#
loop_
_entity.id
_entity.type
_entity.pdbx_description
1 polymer ?
#
loop_
_entity_poly.entity_id
_entity_poly.type
_entity_poly.pdbx_seq_one_letter_code
_entity_poly.pdbx_strand_id
1 'polypeptide(L)'
;MLTVDDFFVFLSLNRRVFMAIFTFEAVVKVVARGLCAGRFTFLRDGWNWLDVLVICTGYLTQVVNVRIFTVLGSVARVLKIIPVIPGLKKTVGDLVQSVKRLGGVIALMLFFFGLCALIGQNLFMGNLNHKCVVWPPESSDNQSSQYNYSQSNYAKYINDHANVYYLLDQRDALLCGNASEAGACPPGYSCMRTGSNPDYGYTSFDSFGWSLLSVVRLVSKDFWENLMLQVLLISARSFWISSWQKLIPSTSSFWCLAPHLLQPHPSHKVLLVHLGVRVLRSSGKPYLSFFLLVVFPAGFFVLSLIVAVVAMAAGEQQGAAVSKSKQREEEFSQILEAIKRSEEEETSNRAALSQEPEGEKKDSMEGLEEVQRSCPACCSITSKVLLKWNCCGCWRGLKQRLQALVRDPLFDLGVVLCLVINTIFMSLEHFPMTEELSSMLNDVQLVSGTI
;
A
#
# COMPACT_ATOMS: atom_id res chain seq x y z
N MET A 1 -32.95 -3.38 -25.09
CA MET A 1 -32.96 -3.23 -23.62
C MET A 1 -32.98 -4.64 -23.06
N LEU A 2 -31.82 -5.20 -22.70
CA LEU A 2 -31.77 -6.50 -22.01
C LEU A 2 -32.41 -6.28 -20.63
N THR A 3 -33.44 -7.06 -20.32
CA THR A 3 -34.16 -6.90 -19.06
C THR A 3 -33.27 -7.38 -17.91
N VAL A 4 -33.51 -6.87 -16.69
CA VAL A 4 -32.77 -7.29 -15.48
C VAL A 4 -32.87 -8.81 -15.29
N ASP A 5 -33.98 -9.42 -15.71
CA ASP A 5 -34.20 -10.87 -15.70
C ASP A 5 -33.29 -11.63 -16.68
N ASP A 6 -33.08 -11.12 -17.90
CA ASP A 6 -32.12 -11.71 -18.85
C ASP A 6 -30.70 -11.71 -18.29
N PHE A 7 -30.33 -10.64 -17.57
CA PHE A 7 -29.04 -10.51 -16.89
C PHE A 7 -28.91 -11.50 -15.71
N PHE A 8 -29.97 -11.71 -14.93
CA PHE A 8 -29.99 -12.71 -13.86
C PHE A 8 -29.92 -14.14 -14.39
N VAL A 9 -30.63 -14.46 -15.47
CA VAL A 9 -30.57 -15.77 -16.13
C VAL A 9 -29.16 -16.01 -16.67
N PHE A 10 -28.58 -15.04 -17.39
CA PHE A 10 -27.21 -15.11 -17.89
C PHE A 10 -26.19 -15.31 -16.75
N LEU A 11 -26.29 -14.55 -15.66
CA LEU A 11 -25.42 -14.72 -14.48
C LEU A 11 -25.57 -16.09 -13.82
N SER A 12 -26.80 -16.58 -13.69
CA SER A 12 -27.08 -17.89 -13.07
C SER A 12 -26.55 -19.05 -13.91
N LEU A 13 -26.65 -18.94 -15.23
CA LEU A 13 -26.19 -19.94 -16.19
C LEU A 13 -24.66 -20.00 -16.22
N ASN A 14 -24.01 -18.83 -16.32
CA ASN A 14 -22.55 -18.72 -16.23
C ASN A 14 -22.01 -19.29 -14.91
N ARG A 15 -22.65 -18.98 -13.78
CA ARG A 15 -22.25 -19.53 -12.47
C ARG A 15 -22.32 -21.05 -12.42
N ARG A 16 -23.34 -21.68 -13.02
CA ARG A 16 -23.46 -23.15 -13.08
C ARG A 16 -22.39 -23.76 -13.99
N VAL A 17 -22.11 -23.14 -15.14
CA VAL A 17 -21.06 -23.59 -16.07
C VAL A 17 -19.68 -23.53 -15.40
N PHE A 18 -19.32 -22.42 -14.75
CA PHE A 18 -18.04 -22.32 -14.04
C PHE A 18 -17.91 -23.33 -12.90
N MET A 19 -18.99 -23.59 -12.16
CA MET A 19 -19.00 -24.63 -11.13
C MET A 19 -18.81 -26.03 -11.70
N ALA A 20 -19.41 -26.35 -12.85
CA ALA A 20 -19.23 -27.62 -13.53
C ALA A 20 -17.77 -27.81 -13.98
N ILE A 21 -17.15 -26.76 -14.56
CA ILE A 21 -15.74 -26.77 -14.98
C ILE A 21 -14.81 -27.04 -13.78
N PHE A 22 -15.00 -26.33 -12.66
CA PHE A 22 -14.15 -26.52 -11.47
C PHE A 22 -14.34 -27.90 -10.83
N THR A 23 -15.58 -28.40 -10.82
CA THR A 23 -15.88 -29.74 -10.31
C THR A 23 -15.22 -30.80 -11.20
N PHE A 24 -15.31 -30.66 -12.52
CA PHE A 24 -14.65 -31.55 -13.47
C PHE A 24 -13.13 -31.54 -13.31
N GLU A 25 -12.51 -30.37 -13.22
CA GLU A 25 -11.07 -30.22 -12.99
C GLU A 25 -10.62 -30.95 -11.70
N ALA A 26 -11.36 -30.79 -10.60
CA ALA A 26 -11.06 -31.45 -9.33
C ALA A 26 -11.25 -32.97 -9.41
N VAL A 27 -12.32 -33.44 -10.06
CA VAL A 27 -12.57 -34.88 -10.28
C VAL A 27 -11.43 -35.51 -11.09
N VAL A 28 -10.99 -34.88 -12.17
CA VAL A 28 -9.85 -35.35 -12.97
C VAL A 28 -8.58 -35.43 -12.12
N LYS A 29 -8.30 -34.40 -11.30
CA LYS A 29 -7.13 -34.40 -10.39
C LYS A 29 -7.21 -35.49 -9.32
N VAL A 30 -8.41 -35.75 -8.79
CA VAL A 30 -8.67 -36.80 -7.78
C VAL A 30 -8.49 -38.19 -8.38
N VAL A 31 -9.03 -38.45 -9.57
CA VAL A 31 -8.91 -39.75 -10.25
C VAL A 31 -7.46 -40.04 -10.64
N ALA A 32 -6.73 -39.03 -11.12
CA ALA A 32 -5.34 -39.21 -11.54
C ALA A 32 -4.36 -39.47 -10.36
N ARG A 33 -4.66 -38.96 -9.16
CA ARG A 33 -3.74 -38.98 -8.01
C ARG A 33 -4.19 -39.88 -6.85
N GLY A 34 -5.47 -40.27 -6.81
CA GLY A 34 -6.07 -40.98 -5.68
C GLY A 34 -6.52 -40.05 -4.54
N LEU A 35 -7.57 -40.47 -3.82
CA LEU A 35 -8.28 -39.62 -2.85
C LEU A 35 -7.58 -39.53 -1.47
N CYS A 36 -7.19 -40.66 -0.86
CA CYS A 36 -6.63 -40.71 0.51
C CYS A 36 -5.51 -41.74 0.78
N ALA A 37 -5.35 -42.79 -0.05
CA ALA A 37 -4.43 -43.90 0.26
C ALA A 37 -3.30 -44.02 -0.78
N GLY A 38 -2.21 -43.27 -0.57
CA GLY A 38 -0.99 -43.33 -1.40
C GLY A 38 0.00 -42.18 -1.14
N ARG A 39 1.27 -42.34 -1.55
CA ARG A 39 2.32 -41.30 -1.39
C ARG A 39 2.08 -40.02 -2.21
N PHE A 40 1.21 -40.06 -3.23
CA PHE A 40 0.88 -38.95 -4.14
C PHE A 40 -0.61 -38.54 -4.10
N THR A 41 -1.15 -38.35 -2.90
CA THR A 41 -2.59 -38.11 -2.68
C THR A 41 -3.03 -36.65 -2.95
N PHE A 42 -4.21 -36.45 -3.54
CA PHE A 42 -4.78 -35.13 -3.89
C PHE A 42 -4.82 -34.12 -2.73
N LEU A 43 -5.19 -34.55 -1.51
CA LEU A 43 -5.37 -33.67 -0.34
C LEU A 43 -4.07 -33.21 0.34
N ARG A 44 -2.91 -33.75 -0.06
CA ARG A 44 -1.61 -33.40 0.55
C ARG A 44 -1.08 -32.05 0.06
N ASP A 45 -1.47 -31.63 -1.15
CA ASP A 45 -1.12 -30.31 -1.68
C ASP A 45 -2.04 -29.24 -1.08
N GLY A 46 -1.45 -28.27 -0.36
CA GLY A 46 -2.21 -27.16 0.25
C GLY A 46 -2.97 -26.28 -0.74
N TRP A 47 -2.62 -26.34 -2.04
CA TRP A 47 -3.34 -25.62 -3.10
C TRP A 47 -4.58 -26.36 -3.59
N ASN A 48 -4.62 -27.69 -3.48
CA ASN A 48 -5.81 -28.48 -3.83
C ASN A 48 -6.92 -28.30 -2.78
N TRP A 49 -6.59 -27.86 -1.55
CA TRP A 49 -7.58 -27.42 -0.55
C TRP A 49 -8.37 -26.20 -1.02
N LEU A 50 -7.77 -25.31 -1.82
CA LEU A 50 -8.48 -24.17 -2.41
C LEU A 50 -9.50 -24.64 -3.46
N ASP A 51 -9.16 -25.64 -4.27
CA ASP A 51 -10.08 -26.25 -5.23
C ASP A 51 -11.30 -26.87 -4.52
N VAL A 52 -11.07 -27.59 -3.41
CA VAL A 52 -12.15 -28.15 -2.57
C VAL A 52 -13.02 -27.04 -1.97
N LEU A 53 -12.42 -25.96 -1.44
CA LEU A 53 -13.16 -24.85 -0.84
C LEU A 53 -14.06 -24.13 -1.85
N VAL A 54 -13.59 -23.90 -3.08
CA VAL A 54 -14.40 -23.30 -4.16
C VAL A 54 -15.59 -24.19 -4.52
N ILE A 55 -15.39 -25.50 -4.57
CA ILE A 55 -16.45 -26.47 -4.88
C ILE A 55 -17.47 -26.54 -3.74
N CYS A 56 -17.02 -26.71 -2.51
CA CYS A 56 -17.88 -26.79 -1.33
C CYS A 56 -18.73 -25.54 -1.15
N THR A 57 -18.13 -24.34 -1.17
CA THR A 57 -18.87 -23.07 -1.07
C THR A 57 -19.82 -22.87 -2.25
N GLY A 58 -19.44 -23.30 -3.45
CA GLY A 58 -20.28 -23.24 -4.64
C GLY A 58 -21.53 -24.13 -4.58
N TYR A 59 -21.42 -25.35 -4.05
CA TYR A 59 -22.57 -26.25 -3.83
C TYR A 59 -23.41 -25.81 -2.63
N LEU A 60 -22.78 -25.39 -1.53
CA LEU A 60 -23.50 -24.89 -0.34
C LEU A 60 -24.36 -23.66 -0.66
N THR A 61 -23.88 -22.76 -1.52
CA THR A 61 -24.66 -21.59 -1.98
C THR A 61 -25.81 -21.93 -2.94
N GLN A 62 -25.91 -23.17 -3.42
CA GLN A 62 -27.08 -23.66 -4.15
C GLN A 62 -28.14 -24.23 -3.20
N VAL A 63 -27.72 -24.86 -2.10
CA VAL A 63 -28.62 -25.48 -1.12
C VAL A 63 -29.10 -24.45 -0.08
N VAL A 64 -28.22 -23.57 0.37
CA VAL A 64 -28.50 -22.55 1.40
C VAL A 64 -27.99 -21.20 0.93
N ASN A 65 -28.90 -20.24 0.74
CA ASN A 65 -28.54 -18.90 0.28
C ASN A 65 -28.09 -17.99 1.46
N VAL A 66 -26.95 -18.31 2.07
CA VAL A 66 -26.34 -17.45 3.10
C VAL A 66 -25.34 -16.50 2.46
N ARG A 67 -25.46 -15.20 2.78
CA ARG A 67 -24.58 -14.13 2.30
C ARG A 67 -23.10 -14.39 2.57
N ILE A 68 -22.76 -15.07 3.67
CA ILE A 68 -21.37 -15.37 4.00
C ILE A 68 -20.73 -16.34 3.00
N PHE A 69 -21.47 -17.36 2.56
CA PHE A 69 -20.95 -18.37 1.63
C PHE A 69 -20.84 -17.81 0.20
N THR A 70 -21.72 -16.87 -0.18
CA THR A 70 -21.63 -16.19 -1.49
C THR A 70 -20.42 -15.27 -1.57
N VAL A 71 -20.12 -14.53 -0.48
CA VAL A 71 -18.90 -13.72 -0.37
C VAL A 71 -17.66 -14.62 -0.38
N LEU A 72 -17.63 -15.65 0.48
CA LEU A 72 -16.48 -16.56 0.60
C LEU A 72 -16.19 -17.28 -0.74
N GLY A 73 -17.23 -17.78 -1.41
CA GLY A 73 -17.09 -18.44 -2.71
C GLY A 73 -16.62 -17.48 -3.81
N SER A 74 -17.03 -16.21 -3.78
CA SER A 74 -16.56 -15.20 -4.75
C SER A 74 -15.08 -14.88 -4.56
N VAL A 75 -14.63 -14.68 -3.32
CA VAL A 75 -13.21 -14.43 -2.99
C VAL A 75 -12.36 -15.64 -3.36
N ALA A 76 -12.80 -16.85 -3.00
CA ALA A 76 -12.06 -18.08 -3.28
C ALA A 76 -11.82 -18.33 -4.77
N ARG A 77 -12.80 -18.00 -5.63
CA ARG A 77 -12.65 -18.11 -7.10
C ARG A 77 -11.59 -17.16 -7.65
N VAL A 78 -11.48 -15.94 -7.09
CA VAL A 78 -10.41 -15.01 -7.47
C VAL A 78 -9.06 -15.54 -7.02
N LEU A 79 -8.97 -16.06 -5.78
CA LEU A 79 -7.74 -16.65 -5.25
C LEU A 79 -7.25 -17.86 -6.05
N LYS A 80 -8.15 -18.59 -6.74
CA LYS A 80 -7.80 -19.74 -7.60
C LYS A 80 -6.84 -19.37 -8.74
N ILE A 81 -6.71 -18.10 -9.11
CA ILE A 81 -5.72 -17.67 -10.11
C ILE A 81 -4.27 -17.93 -9.65
N ILE A 82 -4.01 -17.92 -8.34
CA ILE A 82 -2.67 -18.11 -7.75
C ILE A 82 -2.07 -19.48 -8.10
N PRO A 83 -2.73 -20.63 -7.84
CA PRO A 83 -2.18 -21.93 -8.21
C PRO A 83 -2.19 -22.22 -9.71
N VAL A 84 -3.04 -21.54 -10.50
CA VAL A 84 -3.10 -21.70 -11.97
C VAL A 84 -1.85 -21.15 -12.64
N ILE A 85 -1.32 -20.01 -12.16
CA ILE A 85 -0.13 -19.37 -12.71
C ILE A 85 1.10 -19.79 -11.88
N PRO A 86 2.06 -20.56 -12.44
CA PRO A 86 3.19 -21.08 -11.67
C PRO A 86 4.08 -19.97 -11.09
N GLY A 87 4.21 -18.83 -11.79
CA GLY A 87 4.92 -17.66 -11.28
C GLY A 87 4.27 -17.06 -10.03
N LEU A 88 2.94 -16.93 -10.01
CA LEU A 88 2.21 -16.34 -8.90
C LEU A 88 2.22 -17.25 -7.65
N LYS A 89 2.08 -18.57 -7.86
CA LYS A 89 2.25 -19.58 -6.80
C LYS A 89 3.61 -19.46 -6.10
N LYS A 90 4.68 -19.22 -6.87
CA LYS A 90 6.02 -19.05 -6.33
C LYS A 90 6.15 -17.77 -5.51
N THR A 91 5.69 -16.64 -6.05
CA THR A 91 5.72 -15.33 -5.37
C THR A 91 4.95 -15.35 -4.05
N VAL A 92 3.75 -15.94 -4.00
CA VAL A 92 2.96 -16.04 -2.75
C VAL A 92 3.65 -16.94 -1.74
N GLY A 93 4.23 -18.06 -2.17
CA GLY A 93 5.01 -18.93 -1.29
C GLY A 93 6.22 -18.21 -0.68
N ASP A 94 6.93 -17.43 -1.49
CA ASP A 94 8.07 -16.63 -1.03
C ASP A 94 7.62 -15.51 -0.07
N LEU A 95 6.48 -14.86 -0.32
CA LEU A 95 5.89 -13.87 0.59
C LEU A 95 5.51 -14.49 1.94
N VAL A 96 4.81 -15.63 1.94
CA VAL A 96 4.43 -16.33 3.18
C VAL A 96 5.67 -16.76 3.96
N GLN A 97 6.71 -17.20 3.26
CA GLN A 97 7.99 -17.54 3.88
C GLN A 97 8.66 -16.31 4.53
N SER A 98 8.59 -15.15 3.89
CA SER A 98 9.07 -13.89 4.49
C SER A 98 8.29 -13.52 5.75
N VAL A 99 6.96 -13.66 5.75
CA VAL A 99 6.12 -13.38 6.93
C VAL A 99 6.44 -14.32 8.10
N LYS A 100 6.70 -15.61 7.84
CA LYS A 100 7.07 -16.55 8.90
C LYS A 100 8.37 -16.16 9.62
N ARG A 101 9.33 -15.58 8.89
CA ARG A 101 10.59 -15.10 9.46
C ARG A 101 10.41 -13.83 10.30
N LEU A 102 9.42 -13.01 9.95
CA LEU A 102 9.00 -11.81 10.70
C LEU A 102 8.21 -12.14 11.99
N GLY A 103 7.84 -13.40 12.22
CA GLY A 103 6.94 -13.80 13.31
C GLY A 103 7.38 -13.35 14.70
N GLY A 104 8.68 -13.46 15.02
CA GLY A 104 9.21 -13.01 16.33
C GLY A 104 9.09 -11.50 16.56
N VAL A 105 9.28 -10.71 15.51
CA VAL A 105 9.18 -9.24 15.57
C VAL A 105 7.73 -8.80 15.62
N ILE A 106 6.85 -9.46 14.87
CA ILE A 106 5.40 -9.24 14.97
C ILE A 106 4.91 -9.56 16.38
N ALA A 107 5.39 -10.65 17.00
CA ALA A 107 5.04 -10.99 18.37
C ALA A 107 5.52 -9.93 19.38
N LEU A 108 6.77 -9.45 19.23
CA LEU A 108 7.30 -8.36 20.06
C LEU A 108 6.52 -7.05 19.88
N MET A 109 6.14 -6.72 18.64
CA MET A 109 5.34 -5.54 18.30
C MET A 109 3.94 -5.62 18.92
N LEU A 110 3.27 -6.76 18.82
CA LEU A 110 1.96 -7.00 19.44
C LEU A 110 2.03 -6.92 20.97
N PHE A 111 3.08 -7.48 21.58
CA PHE A 111 3.31 -7.38 23.01
C PHE A 111 3.45 -5.92 23.46
N PHE A 112 4.28 -5.15 22.76
CA PHE A 112 4.49 -3.74 23.07
C PHE A 112 3.23 -2.89 22.87
N PHE A 113 2.47 -3.11 21.80
CA PHE A 113 1.17 -2.48 21.60
C PHE A 113 0.15 -2.87 22.68
N GLY A 114 0.15 -4.13 23.11
CA GLY A 114 -0.66 -4.59 24.23
C GLY A 114 -0.35 -3.84 25.53
N LEU A 115 0.92 -3.66 25.86
CA LEU A 115 1.33 -2.87 27.04
C LEU A 115 0.88 -1.41 26.93
N CYS A 116 1.10 -0.77 25.78
CA CYS A 116 0.69 0.61 25.54
C CYS A 116 -0.84 0.75 25.61
N ALA A 117 -1.59 -0.24 25.10
CA ALA A 117 -3.05 -0.28 25.18
C ALA A 117 -3.53 -0.44 26.62
N LEU A 118 -2.90 -1.27 27.45
CA LEU A 118 -3.24 -1.38 28.86
C LEU A 118 -3.01 -0.06 29.60
N ILE A 119 -1.89 0.62 29.35
CA ILE A 119 -1.61 1.93 29.94
C ILE A 119 -2.67 2.95 29.47
N GLY A 120 -2.96 3.00 28.15
CA GLY A 120 -3.96 3.90 27.58
C GLY A 120 -5.37 3.67 28.14
N GLN A 121 -5.81 2.41 28.22
CA GLN A 121 -7.10 2.05 28.81
C GLN A 121 -7.20 2.52 30.26
N ASN A 122 -6.19 2.24 31.09
CA ASN A 122 -6.24 2.63 32.51
C ASN A 122 -6.23 4.15 32.71
N LEU A 123 -5.58 4.91 31.82
CA LEU A 123 -5.52 6.38 31.92
C LEU A 123 -6.77 7.07 31.39
N PHE A 124 -7.40 6.55 30.33
CA PHE A 124 -8.44 7.27 29.59
C PHE A 124 -9.81 6.60 29.64
N MET A 125 -10.04 5.68 30.58
CA MET A 125 -11.27 4.90 30.68
C MET A 125 -12.53 5.80 30.79
N GLY A 126 -13.24 5.93 29.66
CA GLY A 126 -14.44 6.74 29.45
C GLY A 126 -14.29 8.24 29.51
N ASN A 127 -13.07 8.75 29.43
CA ASN A 127 -12.86 10.19 29.24
C ASN A 127 -13.47 10.66 27.91
N LEU A 128 -13.42 9.84 26.86
CA LEU A 128 -14.02 10.14 25.55
C LEU A 128 -15.55 10.10 25.52
N ASN A 129 -16.20 9.72 26.63
CA ASN A 129 -17.66 9.75 26.77
C ASN A 129 -18.16 10.99 27.50
N HIS A 130 -17.27 11.91 27.87
CA HIS A 130 -17.65 13.15 28.52
C HIS A 130 -18.17 14.16 27.48
N LYS A 131 -19.39 14.64 27.67
CA LYS A 131 -20.07 15.60 26.78
C LYS A 131 -20.65 16.76 27.58
N CYS A 132 -20.79 17.90 26.93
CA CYS A 132 -21.47 19.06 27.50
C CYS A 132 -22.99 18.89 27.35
N VAL A 133 -23.70 18.77 28.47
CA VAL A 133 -25.16 18.64 28.54
C VAL A 133 -25.74 19.90 29.18
N VAL A 134 -26.89 20.38 28.71
CA VAL A 134 -27.60 21.52 29.32
C VAL A 134 -27.87 21.23 30.81
N TRP A 135 -27.54 22.19 31.67
CA TRP A 135 -27.78 22.07 33.11
C TRP A 135 -27.94 23.44 33.79
N PRO A 136 -28.94 23.63 34.68
CA PRO A 136 -30.02 22.70 35.02
C PRO A 136 -31.04 22.52 33.87
N PRO A 137 -31.80 21.42 33.82
CA PRO A 137 -32.86 21.25 32.83
C PRO A 137 -33.90 22.36 32.96
N GLU A 138 -34.37 22.92 31.84
CA GLU A 138 -35.46 23.90 31.84
C GLU A 138 -36.73 23.24 32.36
N SER A 139 -37.15 23.58 33.58
CA SER A 139 -38.44 23.16 34.11
C SER A 139 -39.53 24.07 33.54
N SER A 140 -40.32 23.54 32.61
CA SER A 140 -41.62 24.09 32.28
C SER A 140 -42.59 23.80 33.42
N ASP A 141 -42.45 24.50 34.56
CA ASP A 141 -43.55 24.84 35.48
C ASP A 141 -43.07 25.68 36.67
N ASN A 142 -43.81 26.76 36.94
CA ASN A 142 -43.66 27.70 38.05
C ASN A 142 -44.05 27.09 39.41
N GLN A 143 -43.49 25.93 39.76
CA GLN A 143 -43.56 25.43 41.14
C GLN A 143 -42.17 25.00 41.61
N SER A 144 -41.76 25.71 42.66
CA SER A 144 -40.59 25.52 43.48
C SER A 144 -40.25 24.05 43.74
N SER A 145 -39.01 23.71 43.39
CA SER A 145 -38.08 22.97 44.23
C SER A 145 -38.60 21.67 44.85
N GLN A 146 -38.53 20.57 44.10
CA GLN A 146 -38.02 19.24 44.51
C GLN A 146 -38.53 18.20 43.53
N TYR A 147 -38.11 18.28 42.27
CA TYR A 147 -38.37 17.20 41.32
C TYR A 147 -37.40 16.06 41.63
N ASN A 148 -37.91 15.03 42.33
CA ASN A 148 -37.36 13.68 42.33
C ASN A 148 -37.36 13.18 40.88
N TYR A 149 -36.33 13.55 40.12
CA TYR A 149 -36.08 12.97 38.83
C TYR A 149 -35.88 11.47 39.06
N SER A 150 -36.84 10.64 38.61
CA SER A 150 -36.64 9.20 38.63
C SER A 150 -35.36 8.90 37.83
N GLN A 151 -34.56 7.94 38.30
CA GLN A 151 -33.29 7.59 37.68
C GLN A 151 -33.43 7.28 36.18
N SER A 152 -34.60 6.77 35.76
CA SER A 152 -34.97 6.53 34.37
C SER A 152 -35.15 7.81 33.56
N ASN A 153 -35.79 8.85 34.11
CA ASN A 153 -35.96 10.12 33.42
C ASN A 153 -34.62 10.83 33.25
N TYR A 154 -33.74 10.73 34.26
CA TYR A 154 -32.43 11.38 34.22
C TYR A 154 -31.54 10.75 33.15
N ALA A 155 -31.49 9.41 33.11
CA ALA A 155 -30.76 8.67 32.08
C ALA A 155 -31.28 8.96 30.67
N LYS A 156 -32.59 9.16 30.50
CA LYS A 156 -33.19 9.54 29.21
C LYS A 156 -32.81 10.97 28.81
N TYR A 157 -32.82 11.90 29.76
CA TYR A 157 -32.48 13.31 29.53
C TYR A 157 -31.03 13.50 29.08
N ILE A 158 -30.07 12.88 29.78
CA ILE A 158 -28.64 13.01 29.46
C ILE A 158 -28.25 12.34 28.14
N ASN A 159 -29.01 11.34 27.68
CA ASN A 159 -28.74 10.61 26.43
C ASN A 159 -29.46 11.24 25.22
N ASP A 160 -30.32 12.23 25.44
CA ASP A 160 -31.02 12.91 24.35
C ASP A 160 -30.05 13.82 23.59
N HIS A 161 -29.94 13.61 22.28
CA HIS A 161 -29.12 14.41 21.40
C HIS A 161 -29.52 15.89 21.38
N ALA A 162 -30.77 16.23 21.72
CA ALA A 162 -31.22 17.62 21.80
C ALA A 162 -30.58 18.40 22.95
N ASN A 163 -30.18 17.72 24.03
CA ASN A 163 -29.63 18.36 25.24
C ASN A 163 -28.09 18.44 25.23
N VAL A 164 -27.45 17.91 24.20
CA VAL A 164 -25.99 17.85 24.07
C VAL A 164 -25.50 18.97 23.17
N TYR A 165 -24.37 19.60 23.54
CA TYR A 165 -23.80 20.68 22.75
C TYR A 165 -23.00 20.17 21.55
N TYR A 166 -23.32 20.69 20.36
CA TYR A 166 -22.60 20.45 19.10
C TYR A 166 -21.96 21.72 18.56
N LEU A 167 -20.77 21.60 17.97
CA LEU A 167 -20.14 22.69 17.24
C LEU A 167 -20.75 22.81 15.84
N LEU A 168 -20.75 24.03 15.30
CA LEU A 168 -21.12 24.29 13.91
C LEU A 168 -20.26 23.42 12.98
N ASP A 169 -20.91 22.71 12.07
CA ASP A 169 -20.30 21.81 11.08
C ASP A 169 -19.51 20.63 11.68
N GLN A 170 -19.90 20.16 12.88
CA GLN A 170 -19.33 18.97 13.50
C GLN A 170 -20.43 17.96 13.82
N ARG A 171 -20.18 16.68 13.49
CA ARG A 171 -21.13 15.58 13.74
C ARG A 171 -21.10 15.08 15.18
N ASP A 172 -19.93 15.13 15.81
CA ASP A 172 -19.74 14.66 17.17
C ASP A 172 -19.96 15.78 18.19
N ALA A 173 -20.48 15.39 19.35
CA ALA A 173 -20.70 16.29 20.47
C ALA A 173 -19.38 16.84 21.00
N LEU A 174 -19.42 18.06 21.57
CA LEU A 174 -18.25 18.64 22.20
C LEU A 174 -17.83 17.82 23.42
N LEU A 175 -16.60 17.32 23.37
CA LEU A 175 -15.97 16.63 24.49
C LEU A 175 -15.59 17.63 25.59
N CYS A 176 -15.70 17.21 26.85
CA CYS A 176 -15.33 18.02 28.01
C CYS A 176 -14.57 17.21 29.08
N GLY A 177 -14.01 17.88 30.08
CA GLY A 177 -13.46 17.20 31.25
C GLY A 177 -13.58 18.04 32.51
N ASN A 178 -13.63 17.38 33.67
CA ASN A 178 -13.85 18.03 34.96
C ASN A 178 -12.55 18.53 35.63
N ALA A 179 -11.40 18.25 35.04
CA ALA A 179 -10.12 18.75 35.54
C ALA A 179 -9.96 20.23 35.19
N SER A 180 -9.28 21.00 36.05
CA SER A 180 -9.03 22.44 35.85
C SER A 180 -8.30 22.77 34.54
N GLU A 181 -7.54 21.79 34.03
CA GLU A 181 -6.82 21.88 32.77
C GLU A 181 -7.51 21.16 31.61
N ALA A 182 -8.74 20.66 31.79
CA ALA A 182 -9.51 20.06 30.72
C ALA A 182 -10.44 21.08 30.07
N GLY A 183 -11.15 20.63 29.03
CA GLY A 183 -12.13 21.45 28.35
C GLY A 183 -13.32 21.83 29.19
N ALA A 184 -13.51 23.12 29.41
CA ALA A 184 -14.75 23.65 29.98
C ALA A 184 -15.87 23.72 28.94
N CYS A 185 -17.09 23.46 29.41
CA CYS A 185 -18.32 23.66 28.65
C CYS A 185 -18.72 25.15 28.59
N PRO A 186 -19.50 25.57 27.57
CA PRO A 186 -20.09 26.91 27.53
C PRO A 186 -21.06 27.15 28.70
N PRO A 187 -21.37 28.41 29.04
CA PRO A 187 -22.31 28.72 30.13
C PRO A 187 -23.68 28.09 29.88
N GLY A 188 -24.30 27.54 30.93
CA GLY A 188 -25.56 26.78 30.85
C GLY A 188 -25.40 25.30 30.52
N TYR A 189 -24.15 24.81 30.34
CA TYR A 189 -23.85 23.41 30.12
C TYR A 189 -22.91 22.89 31.21
N SER A 190 -23.13 21.64 31.63
CA SER A 190 -22.27 20.92 32.56
C SER A 190 -21.66 19.70 31.88
N CYS A 191 -20.46 19.32 32.34
CA CYS A 191 -19.74 18.18 31.79
C CYS A 191 -20.22 16.88 32.43
N MET A 192 -20.80 15.97 31.63
CA MET A 192 -21.35 14.70 32.09
C MET A 192 -20.89 13.55 31.20
N ARG A 193 -20.74 12.35 31.78
CA ARG A 193 -20.40 11.14 31.03
C ARG A 193 -21.67 10.52 30.44
N THR A 194 -21.90 10.71 29.16
CA THR A 194 -23.15 10.31 28.49
C THR A 194 -22.99 10.08 26.99
N GLY A 195 -23.86 9.24 26.42
CA GLY A 195 -23.89 8.89 25.00
C GLY A 195 -22.69 8.08 24.51
N SER A 196 -22.63 7.87 23.19
CA SER A 196 -21.57 7.09 22.53
C SER A 196 -20.27 7.86 22.36
N ASN A 197 -19.16 7.13 22.27
CA ASN A 197 -17.84 7.71 21.95
C ASN A 197 -17.82 8.35 20.53
N PRO A 198 -16.83 9.21 20.23
CA PRO A 198 -16.67 9.83 18.90
C PRO A 198 -16.48 8.82 17.77
N ASP A 199 -16.58 9.29 16.52
CA ASP A 199 -16.37 8.49 15.31
C ASP A 199 -17.25 7.21 15.29
N TYR A 200 -18.57 7.34 15.48
CA TYR A 200 -19.52 6.22 15.56
C TYR A 200 -19.24 5.21 16.70
N GLY A 201 -18.51 5.61 17.74
CA GLY A 201 -18.16 4.73 18.85
C GLY A 201 -16.85 3.94 18.65
N TYR A 202 -16.18 4.10 17.51
CA TYR A 202 -14.93 3.38 17.21
C TYR A 202 -13.74 3.95 17.98
N THR A 203 -13.75 5.24 18.29
CA THR A 203 -12.65 5.92 18.98
C THR A 203 -12.89 5.89 20.49
N SER A 204 -12.32 4.90 21.19
CA SER A 204 -12.47 4.76 22.65
C SER A 204 -11.29 4.06 23.33
N PHE A 205 -11.15 4.31 24.64
CA PHE A 205 -10.19 3.64 25.53
C PHE A 205 -10.91 2.83 26.62
N ASP A 206 -12.17 2.46 26.39
CA ASP A 206 -13.04 1.88 27.43
C ASP A 206 -12.82 0.37 27.59
N SER A 207 -12.40 -0.29 26.51
CA SER A 207 -12.08 -1.72 26.48
C SER A 207 -10.72 -1.95 25.84
N PHE A 208 -10.10 -3.08 26.14
CA PHE A 208 -8.76 -3.40 25.64
C PHE A 208 -8.69 -3.40 24.11
N GLY A 209 -9.69 -3.95 23.42
CA GLY A 209 -9.70 -4.02 21.95
C GLY A 209 -9.77 -2.64 21.29
N TRP A 210 -10.66 -1.78 21.76
CA TRP A 210 -10.77 -0.40 21.24
C TRP A 210 -9.56 0.45 21.61
N SER A 211 -9.00 0.25 22.82
CA SER A 211 -7.75 0.91 23.23
C SER A 211 -6.58 0.46 22.37
N LEU A 212 -6.48 -0.85 22.03
CA LEU A 212 -5.45 -1.37 21.15
C LEU A 212 -5.57 -0.78 19.74
N LEU A 213 -6.79 -0.70 19.19
CA LEU A 213 -7.04 -0.07 17.89
C LEU A 213 -6.64 1.42 17.90
N SER A 214 -7.01 2.14 18.96
CA SER A 214 -6.65 3.56 19.14
C SER A 214 -5.12 3.74 19.26
N VAL A 215 -4.42 2.87 19.97
CA VAL A 215 -2.95 2.89 20.05
C VAL A 215 -2.30 2.55 18.72
N VAL A 216 -2.78 1.54 17.99
CA VAL A 216 -2.27 1.19 16.66
C VAL A 216 -2.41 2.39 15.73
N ARG A 217 -3.57 3.06 15.72
CA ARG A 217 -3.83 4.30 14.99
C ARG A 217 -2.83 5.42 15.35
N LEU A 218 -2.52 5.58 16.63
CA LEU A 218 -1.54 6.58 17.10
C LEU A 218 -0.10 6.26 16.65
N VAL A 219 0.30 4.99 16.70
CA VAL A 219 1.65 4.54 16.32
C VAL A 219 1.81 4.56 14.80
N SER A 220 0.80 4.14 14.04
CA SER A 220 0.82 4.18 12.57
C SER A 220 0.74 5.59 12.00
N LYS A 221 0.52 6.60 12.85
CA LYS A 221 0.31 8.00 12.46
C LYS A 221 -0.88 8.17 11.50
N ASP A 222 -1.91 7.33 11.64
CA ASP A 222 -3.11 7.42 10.82
C ASP A 222 -4.16 8.34 11.47
N PHE A 223 -4.35 9.53 10.91
CA PHE A 223 -5.24 10.56 11.43
C PHE A 223 -5.11 10.75 12.96
N TRP A 224 -3.87 10.60 13.45
CA TRP A 224 -3.51 10.51 14.86
C TRP A 224 -3.67 11.85 15.57
N GLU A 225 -3.51 12.95 14.83
CA GLU A 225 -3.71 14.33 15.31
C GLU A 225 -5.13 14.55 15.84
N ASN A 226 -6.16 14.02 15.19
CA ASN A 226 -7.54 14.16 15.67
C ASN A 226 -7.77 13.40 16.98
N LEU A 227 -7.28 12.16 17.07
CA LEU A 227 -7.35 11.37 18.30
C LEU A 227 -6.53 12.02 19.44
N MET A 228 -5.34 12.53 19.12
CA MET A 228 -4.52 13.27 20.07
C MET A 228 -5.25 14.52 20.55
N LEU A 229 -5.89 15.29 19.66
CA LEU A 229 -6.69 16.45 20.01
C LEU A 229 -7.90 16.07 20.87
N GLN A 230 -8.59 14.96 20.61
CA GLN A 230 -9.72 14.51 21.44
C GLN A 230 -9.30 14.14 22.88
N VAL A 231 -8.06 13.68 23.07
CA VAL A 231 -7.53 13.27 24.38
C VAL A 231 -6.79 14.40 25.10
N LEU A 232 -6.06 15.27 24.39
CA LEU A 232 -5.14 16.27 24.96
C LEU A 232 -5.47 17.72 24.58
N LEU A 233 -5.29 18.63 25.54
CA LEU A 233 -5.04 20.04 25.23
C LEU A 233 -3.66 20.22 24.61
N ILE A 234 -3.60 20.48 23.31
CA ILE A 234 -2.38 21.02 22.69
C ILE A 234 -2.60 22.52 22.49
N SER A 235 -2.10 23.34 23.41
CA SER A 235 -1.71 24.70 23.05
C SER A 235 -0.49 24.58 22.13
N ALA A 236 -0.73 24.50 20.82
CA ALA A 236 0.28 24.21 19.80
C ALA A 236 1.46 25.18 19.76
N ARG A 237 1.39 26.31 20.48
CA ARG A 237 2.39 27.38 20.37
C ARG A 237 3.56 27.30 21.36
N SER A 238 3.44 26.58 22.48
CA SER A 238 4.45 26.66 23.57
C SER A 238 5.26 25.38 23.80
N PHE A 239 4.73 24.22 23.40
CA PHE A 239 5.35 22.93 23.74
C PHE A 239 6.26 22.36 22.64
N TRP A 240 5.84 22.46 21.37
CA TRP A 240 6.65 21.93 20.26
C TRP A 240 7.99 22.65 20.09
N ILE A 241 8.02 23.97 20.32
CA ILE A 241 9.26 24.77 20.28
C ILE A 241 10.21 24.37 21.43
N SER A 242 9.68 24.19 22.65
CA SER A 242 10.51 23.92 23.83
C SER A 242 11.01 22.48 23.95
N SER A 243 10.27 21.49 23.43
CA SER A 243 10.69 20.09 23.41
C SER A 243 11.61 19.75 22.25
N TRP A 244 11.40 20.32 21.05
CA TRP A 244 12.33 20.12 19.93
C TRP A 244 13.68 20.83 20.13
N GLN A 245 13.70 21.99 20.80
CA GLN A 245 14.97 22.65 21.15
C GLN A 245 15.84 21.86 22.13
N LYS A 246 15.27 20.90 22.88
CA LYS A 246 16.03 20.09 23.84
C LYS A 246 16.54 18.75 23.28
N LEU A 247 16.06 18.34 22.11
CA LEU A 247 16.38 17.04 21.48
C LEU A 247 17.34 17.16 20.29
N ILE A 248 17.64 18.36 19.81
CA ILE A 248 18.65 18.61 18.79
C ILE A 248 19.99 18.90 19.51
N PRO A 249 21.08 18.16 19.24
CA PRO A 249 22.41 18.46 19.76
C PRO A 249 22.80 19.90 19.42
N SER A 250 23.41 20.60 20.38
CA SER A 250 23.76 22.03 20.35
C SER A 250 24.89 22.38 19.37
N THR A 251 24.81 21.96 18.11
CA THR A 251 25.83 22.23 17.09
C THR A 251 25.19 22.63 15.76
N SER A 252 24.39 23.69 15.74
CA SER A 252 24.23 24.46 14.51
C SER A 252 23.87 25.90 14.84
N SER A 253 24.81 26.79 14.55
CA SER A 253 24.82 28.24 14.76
C SER A 253 23.77 29.01 13.94
N PHE A 254 22.72 28.34 13.46
CA PHE A 254 21.79 28.87 12.45
C PHE A 254 20.57 29.61 13.02
N TRP A 255 20.37 29.64 14.34
CA TRP A 255 19.16 30.22 14.96
C TRP A 255 19.33 31.59 15.64
N CYS A 256 20.49 32.25 15.53
CA CYS A 256 20.69 33.57 16.16
C CYS A 256 20.06 34.76 15.39
N LEU A 257 19.56 34.60 14.16
CA LEU A 257 19.05 35.73 13.35
C LEU A 257 17.52 35.90 13.34
N ALA A 258 16.75 35.02 13.98
CA ALA A 258 15.28 35.01 13.85
C ALA A 258 14.43 35.81 14.87
N PRO A 259 14.91 36.62 15.87
CA PRO A 259 13.97 37.26 16.78
C PRO A 259 13.46 38.66 16.37
N HIS A 260 14.00 39.31 15.33
CA HIS A 260 13.79 40.77 15.17
C HIS A 260 12.63 41.23 14.27
N LEU A 261 11.89 40.35 13.60
CA LEU A 261 10.88 40.76 12.60
C LEU A 261 9.40 40.55 12.98
N LEU A 262 9.05 40.15 14.20
CA LEU A 262 7.64 39.96 14.57
C LEU A 262 7.31 40.54 15.96
N GLN A 263 7.13 41.86 16.04
CA GLN A 263 6.34 42.48 17.11
C GLN A 263 4.91 42.76 16.62
N PRO A 264 3.85 42.21 17.24
CA PRO A 264 2.49 42.56 16.87
C PRO A 264 1.94 43.72 17.71
N HIS A 265 1.38 44.72 17.00
CA HIS A 265 0.58 45.84 17.50
C HIS A 265 -0.73 45.40 18.20
N PRO A 266 -1.32 46.24 19.08
CA PRO A 266 -2.36 45.83 20.05
C PRO A 266 -3.79 45.74 19.51
N SER A 267 -4.04 45.90 18.21
CA SER A 267 -5.39 45.93 17.62
C SER A 267 -5.93 44.57 17.13
N HIS A 268 -5.17 43.48 17.22
CA HIS A 268 -5.57 42.13 16.77
C HIS A 268 -6.24 41.24 17.83
N LYS A 269 -6.76 41.82 18.93
CA LYS A 269 -7.46 41.03 19.97
C LYS A 269 -8.87 40.58 19.57
N VAL A 270 -9.47 41.19 18.54
CA VAL A 270 -10.87 40.91 18.14
C VAL A 270 -10.95 39.89 16.99
N LEU A 271 -9.91 39.76 16.16
CA LEU A 271 -9.89 38.84 15.00
C LEU A 271 -9.32 37.44 15.31
N LEU A 272 -8.96 37.16 16.58
CA LEU A 272 -8.46 35.84 17.01
C LEU A 272 -9.57 34.88 17.44
N VAL A 273 -10.83 35.32 17.44
CA VAL A 273 -11.99 34.47 17.78
C VAL A 273 -12.48 33.65 16.57
N HIS A 274 -12.11 34.03 15.34
CA HIS A 274 -12.70 33.47 14.11
C HIS A 274 -11.82 32.51 13.28
N LEU A 275 -10.53 32.34 13.61
CA LEU A 275 -9.69 31.30 12.99
C LEU A 275 -9.68 30.06 13.89
N GLY A 276 -10.65 29.19 13.61
CA GLY A 276 -10.99 28.04 14.41
C GLY A 276 -9.90 26.96 14.41
N VAL A 277 -9.43 26.68 15.62
CA VAL A 277 -9.24 25.30 16.10
C VAL A 277 -9.77 25.28 17.53
N ARG A 278 -11.07 25.02 17.71
CA ARG A 278 -11.61 24.70 19.04
C ARG A 278 -11.10 23.30 19.38
N VAL A 279 -10.00 23.29 20.12
CA VAL A 279 -9.28 22.10 20.60
C VAL A 279 -10.28 21.18 21.31
N LEU A 280 -10.45 19.96 20.80
CA LEU A 280 -11.27 18.89 21.38
C LEU A 280 -10.67 18.49 22.75
N ARG A 281 -11.48 18.00 23.70
CA ARG A 281 -11.08 18.01 25.12
C ARG A 281 -11.67 16.85 25.93
N SER A 282 -10.84 15.99 26.51
CA SER A 282 -11.32 15.08 27.57
C SER A 282 -10.37 14.90 28.77
N SER A 283 -9.06 15.13 28.60
CA SER A 283 -8.08 14.99 29.68
C SER A 283 -7.01 16.10 29.68
N GLY A 284 -6.52 16.48 30.87
CA GLY A 284 -5.64 17.64 31.09
C GLY A 284 -4.20 17.49 30.53
N LYS A 285 -3.29 18.43 30.87
CA LYS A 285 -1.90 18.44 30.36
C LYS A 285 -0.97 17.30 30.82
N PRO A 286 -1.11 16.64 32.01
CA PRO A 286 -0.13 15.62 32.42
C PRO A 286 -0.15 14.38 31.52
N TYR A 287 -1.26 14.14 30.82
CA TYR A 287 -1.42 13.05 29.87
C TYR A 287 -0.62 13.24 28.57
N LEU A 288 -0.08 14.45 28.32
CA LEU A 288 0.82 14.71 27.19
C LEU A 288 2.10 13.86 27.28
N SER A 289 2.55 13.56 28.50
CA SER A 289 3.69 12.68 28.76
C SER A 289 3.48 11.28 28.19
N PHE A 290 2.27 10.73 28.26
CA PHE A 290 1.93 9.44 27.64
C PHE A 290 2.13 9.48 26.12
N PHE A 291 1.64 10.52 25.44
CA PHE A 291 1.80 10.62 23.99
C PHE A 291 3.27 10.83 23.57
N LEU A 292 4.05 11.59 24.35
CA LEU A 292 5.45 11.85 24.02
C LEU A 292 6.38 10.70 24.36
N LEU A 293 6.16 9.99 25.47
CA LEU A 293 7.02 8.91 25.92
C LEU A 293 6.62 7.56 25.35
N VAL A 294 5.33 7.38 25.03
CA VAL A 294 4.81 6.12 24.50
C VAL A 294 4.65 6.21 23.00
N VAL A 295 3.87 7.16 22.46
CA VAL A 295 3.51 7.15 21.01
C VAL A 295 4.67 7.53 20.09
N PHE A 296 5.47 8.55 20.42
CA PHE A 296 6.60 8.96 19.56
C PHE A 296 7.72 7.91 19.52
N PRO A 297 8.23 7.41 20.66
CA PRO A 297 9.20 6.31 20.69
C PRO A 297 8.62 5.01 20.11
N ALA A 298 7.36 4.68 20.39
CA ALA A 298 6.68 3.52 19.81
C ALA A 298 6.68 3.55 18.29
N GLY A 299 6.24 4.68 17.70
CA GLY A 299 6.17 4.84 16.25
C GLY A 299 7.55 4.71 15.60
N PHE A 300 8.55 5.40 16.14
CA PHE A 300 9.90 5.33 15.62
C PHE A 300 10.51 3.94 15.76
N PHE A 301 10.32 3.27 16.90
CA PHE A 301 10.81 1.92 17.16
C PHE A 301 10.17 0.90 16.23
N VAL A 302 8.85 0.97 16.03
CA VAL A 302 8.11 0.07 15.12
C VAL A 302 8.57 0.25 13.68
N LEU A 303 8.66 1.50 13.20
CA LEU A 303 9.15 1.77 11.85
C LEU A 303 10.60 1.28 11.67
N SER A 304 11.47 1.55 12.65
CA SER A 304 12.86 1.11 12.63
C SER A 304 13.00 -0.40 12.64
N LEU A 305 12.17 -1.12 13.43
CA LEU A 305 12.14 -2.58 13.45
C LEU A 305 11.64 -3.15 12.11
N ILE A 306 10.55 -2.60 11.55
CA ILE A 306 10.02 -3.06 10.27
C ILE A 306 11.07 -2.87 9.18
N VAL A 307 11.70 -1.70 9.10
CA VAL A 307 12.75 -1.40 8.12
C VAL A 307 13.95 -2.33 8.31
N ALA A 308 14.41 -2.53 9.55
CA ALA A 308 15.52 -3.42 9.84
C ALA A 308 15.23 -4.86 9.39
N VAL A 309 14.02 -5.36 9.61
CA VAL A 309 13.70 -6.74 9.23
C VAL A 309 13.40 -6.86 7.73
N VAL A 310 12.79 -5.87 7.11
CA VAL A 310 12.67 -5.83 5.64
C VAL A 310 14.06 -5.81 5.01
N ALA A 311 15.00 -5.06 5.57
CA ALA A 311 16.40 -5.05 5.12
C ALA A 311 17.08 -6.41 5.32
N MET A 312 16.93 -7.05 6.50
CA MET A 312 17.45 -8.41 6.73
C MET A 312 16.83 -9.43 5.77
N ALA A 313 15.50 -9.41 5.60
CA ALA A 313 14.79 -10.31 4.70
C ALA A 313 15.18 -10.08 3.23
N ALA A 314 15.35 -8.82 2.81
CA ALA A 314 15.84 -8.48 1.48
C ALA A 314 17.27 -8.97 1.26
N GLY A 315 18.15 -8.81 2.26
CA GLY A 315 19.52 -9.33 2.23
C GLY A 315 19.54 -10.87 2.10
N GLU A 316 18.71 -11.57 2.86
CA GLU A 316 18.58 -13.03 2.75
C GLU A 316 18.00 -13.49 1.41
N GLN A 317 17.00 -12.77 0.88
CA GLN A 317 16.44 -13.09 -0.44
C GLN A 317 17.46 -12.87 -1.55
N GLN A 318 18.24 -11.79 -1.48
CA GLN A 318 19.35 -11.54 -2.41
C GLN A 318 20.42 -12.62 -2.30
N GLY A 319 20.80 -13.04 -1.09
CA GLY A 319 21.74 -14.15 -0.89
C GLY A 319 21.25 -15.47 -1.51
N ALA A 320 19.97 -15.81 -1.30
CA ALA A 320 19.36 -17.00 -1.88
C ALA A 320 19.15 -16.91 -3.41
N ALA A 321 18.98 -15.70 -3.95
CA ALA A 321 18.91 -15.48 -5.40
C ALA A 321 20.29 -15.67 -6.05
N VAL A 322 21.34 -15.14 -5.42
CA VAL A 322 22.73 -15.28 -5.88
C VAL A 322 23.20 -16.74 -5.83
N SER A 323 22.83 -17.50 -4.79
CA SER A 323 23.18 -18.92 -4.74
C SER A 323 22.48 -19.72 -5.84
N LYS A 324 21.21 -19.41 -6.14
CA LYS A 324 20.45 -20.04 -7.25
C LYS A 324 20.96 -19.65 -8.63
N SER A 325 21.50 -18.44 -8.82
CA SER A 325 22.12 -18.08 -10.10
C SER A 325 23.45 -18.79 -10.29
N LYS A 326 24.28 -18.90 -9.24
CA LYS A 326 25.53 -19.69 -9.27
C LYS A 326 25.27 -21.16 -9.58
N GLN A 327 24.29 -21.78 -8.93
CA GLN A 327 23.95 -23.17 -9.19
C GLN A 327 23.47 -23.40 -10.64
N ARG A 328 22.71 -22.46 -11.21
CA ARG A 328 22.32 -22.52 -12.63
C ARG A 328 23.52 -22.37 -13.58
N GLU A 329 24.51 -21.57 -13.20
CA GLU A 329 25.73 -21.39 -13.97
C GLU A 329 26.61 -22.65 -13.93
N GLU A 330 26.72 -23.30 -12.76
CA GLU A 330 27.40 -24.59 -12.59
C GLU A 330 26.71 -25.71 -13.38
N GLU A 331 25.37 -25.80 -13.33
CA GLU A 331 24.58 -26.75 -14.13
C GLU A 331 24.78 -26.52 -15.64
N PHE A 332 24.80 -25.26 -16.09
CA PHE A 332 25.03 -24.93 -17.50
C PHE A 332 26.46 -25.28 -17.95
N SER A 333 27.46 -25.04 -17.10
CA SER A 333 28.85 -25.43 -17.36
C SER A 333 29.00 -26.94 -17.51
N GLN A 334 28.34 -27.73 -16.66
CA GLN A 334 28.36 -29.20 -16.76
C GLN A 334 27.70 -29.72 -18.05
N ILE A 335 26.61 -29.09 -18.48
CA ILE A 335 25.94 -29.45 -19.74
C ILE A 335 26.85 -29.14 -20.94
N LEU A 336 27.52 -27.98 -20.95
CA LEU A 336 28.47 -27.63 -22.02
C LEU A 336 29.65 -28.60 -22.10
N GLU A 337 30.18 -29.06 -20.96
CA GLU A 337 31.23 -30.07 -20.93
C GLU A 337 30.75 -31.43 -21.45
N ALA A 338 29.51 -31.82 -21.13
CA ALA A 338 28.92 -33.04 -21.65
C ALA A 338 28.75 -33.00 -23.19
N ILE A 339 28.31 -31.85 -23.73
CA ILE A 339 28.17 -31.65 -25.18
C ILE A 339 29.55 -31.71 -25.87
N LYS A 340 30.56 -31.04 -25.33
CA LYS A 340 31.93 -31.13 -25.86
C LYS A 340 32.45 -32.55 -25.89
N ARG A 341 32.18 -33.33 -24.84
CA ARG A 341 32.61 -34.74 -24.77
C ARG A 341 31.90 -35.59 -25.84
N SER A 342 30.61 -35.33 -26.11
CA SER A 342 29.92 -35.99 -27.23
C SER A 342 30.45 -35.57 -28.61
N GLU A 343 30.85 -34.31 -28.80
CA GLU A 343 31.47 -33.84 -30.05
C GLU A 343 32.87 -34.45 -30.25
N GLU A 344 33.66 -34.59 -29.18
CA GLU A 344 34.97 -35.24 -29.19
C GLU A 344 34.86 -36.75 -29.48
N GLU A 345 33.83 -37.42 -28.94
CA GLU A 345 33.54 -38.83 -29.24
C GLU A 345 33.09 -39.02 -30.70
N GLU A 346 32.25 -38.13 -31.25
CA GLU A 346 31.87 -38.16 -32.67
C GLU A 346 33.06 -37.91 -33.59
N THR A 347 33.93 -36.95 -33.26
CA THR A 347 35.12 -36.66 -34.07
C THR A 347 36.18 -37.76 -33.99
N SER A 348 36.37 -38.39 -32.83
CA SER A 348 37.25 -39.55 -32.65
C SER A 348 36.73 -40.78 -33.41
N ASN A 349 35.43 -41.07 -33.34
CA ASN A 349 34.79 -42.14 -34.11
C ASN A 349 34.87 -41.88 -35.62
N ARG A 350 34.76 -40.62 -36.05
CA ARG A 350 34.93 -40.22 -37.46
C ARG A 350 36.38 -40.35 -37.94
N ALA A 351 37.35 -40.14 -37.05
CA ALA A 351 38.78 -40.34 -37.36
C ALA A 351 39.19 -41.83 -37.35
N ALA A 352 38.60 -42.65 -36.48
CA ALA A 352 38.86 -44.08 -36.39
C ALA A 352 38.32 -44.87 -37.61
N LEU A 353 37.32 -44.33 -38.32
CA LEU A 353 36.75 -44.93 -39.55
C LEU A 353 37.61 -44.72 -40.82
N SER A 354 38.87 -44.30 -40.69
CA SER A 354 39.75 -43.95 -41.81
C SER A 354 40.71 -45.06 -42.26
N GLN A 355 40.58 -46.30 -41.77
CA GLN A 355 41.44 -47.41 -42.19
C GLN A 355 40.62 -48.65 -42.62
N GLU A 356 40.82 -49.03 -43.90
CA GLU A 356 40.41 -50.26 -44.65
C GLU A 356 39.07 -50.26 -45.45
N PRO A 357 39.00 -51.01 -46.58
CA PRO A 357 38.62 -50.46 -47.90
C PRO A 357 37.22 -50.84 -48.44
N GLU A 358 36.93 -50.22 -49.61
CA GLU A 358 35.73 -50.23 -50.48
C GLU A 358 34.65 -51.33 -50.35
N GLY A 359 33.38 -50.90 -50.31
CA GLY A 359 32.25 -51.71 -50.78
C GLY A 359 30.88 -51.30 -50.24
N GLU A 360 29.98 -50.88 -51.14
CA GLU A 360 28.52 -50.76 -51.01
C GLU A 360 27.91 -49.59 -50.18
N LYS A 361 27.17 -48.74 -50.90
CA LYS A 361 26.49 -47.53 -50.40
C LYS A 361 24.97 -47.69 -50.53
N LYS A 362 24.32 -47.90 -49.39
CA LYS A 362 22.89 -47.74 -49.06
C LYS A 362 22.87 -47.59 -47.52
N ASP A 363 22.07 -46.79 -46.87
CA ASP A 363 20.78 -46.17 -47.14
C ASP A 363 20.56 -45.14 -46.00
N SER A 364 19.53 -44.28 -46.08
CA SER A 364 18.70 -43.81 -44.95
C SER A 364 19.41 -43.31 -43.66
N MET A 365 19.28 -42.10 -43.13
CA MET A 365 18.08 -41.35 -42.76
C MET A 365 18.57 -40.21 -41.82
N GLU A 366 18.02 -39.00 -42.00
CA GLU A 366 17.71 -37.94 -41.01
C GLU A 366 18.55 -37.82 -39.70
N GLY A 367 19.06 -36.66 -39.27
CA GLY A 367 18.83 -35.29 -39.74
C GLY A 367 19.48 -34.24 -38.82
N LEU A 368 19.29 -32.97 -39.20
CA LEU A 368 19.50 -31.74 -38.44
C LEU A 368 20.89 -31.06 -38.41
N GLU A 369 21.44 -30.77 -39.59
CA GLU A 369 21.84 -29.37 -39.88
C GLU A 369 20.80 -28.74 -40.81
N GLU A 370 19.75 -28.19 -40.20
CA GLU A 370 18.76 -27.30 -40.80
C GLU A 370 18.42 -26.30 -39.69
N VAL A 371 18.91 -25.06 -39.69
CA VAL A 371 18.23 -23.87 -40.24
C VAL A 371 19.27 -22.84 -40.74
N GLN A 372 20.16 -23.20 -41.66
CA GLN A 372 20.54 -22.23 -42.69
C GLN A 372 19.38 -22.22 -43.68
N ARG A 373 18.36 -21.38 -43.43
CA ARG A 373 17.25 -21.25 -44.38
C ARG A 373 17.80 -20.70 -45.69
N SER A 374 17.89 -21.60 -46.67
CA SER A 374 17.57 -21.30 -48.04
C SER A 374 16.24 -20.54 -48.05
N CYS A 375 16.30 -19.24 -48.29
CA CYS A 375 15.17 -18.53 -48.87
C CYS A 375 15.27 -18.72 -50.40
N PRO A 376 14.17 -19.10 -51.08
CA PRO A 376 14.19 -19.45 -52.49
C PRO A 376 14.61 -18.28 -53.38
N ALA A 377 15.42 -18.60 -54.38
CA ALA A 377 15.72 -17.75 -55.50
C ALA A 377 14.49 -17.56 -56.43
N CYS A 378 13.50 -16.74 -56.05
CA CYS A 378 12.61 -16.05 -57.01
C CYS A 378 11.65 -15.00 -56.40
N CYS A 379 11.98 -14.34 -55.28
CA CYS A 379 11.10 -13.27 -54.80
C CYS A 379 11.92 -12.06 -54.35
N SER A 380 11.62 -10.91 -54.96
CA SER A 380 12.07 -9.54 -54.62
C SER A 380 13.20 -8.94 -55.46
N ILE A 381 12.94 -8.73 -56.76
CA ILE A 381 13.60 -7.65 -57.51
C ILE A 381 13.18 -6.27 -56.95
N THR A 382 12.02 -6.18 -56.31
CA THR A 382 11.45 -4.96 -55.70
C THR A 382 11.95 -4.63 -54.29
N SER A 383 12.53 -5.58 -53.52
CA SER A 383 13.07 -5.26 -52.17
C SER A 383 14.48 -4.68 -52.19
N LYS A 384 15.23 -4.82 -53.30
CA LYS A 384 16.60 -4.31 -53.42
C LYS A 384 16.66 -2.79 -53.67
N VAL A 385 15.56 -2.16 -54.05
CA VAL A 385 15.47 -0.70 -54.21
C VAL A 385 15.14 -0.01 -52.88
N LEU A 386 14.31 -0.63 -52.03
CA LEU A 386 13.85 -0.01 -50.79
C LEU A 386 14.75 -0.29 -49.56
N LEU A 387 15.47 -1.41 -49.52
CA LEU A 387 16.15 -1.87 -48.30
C LEU A 387 17.69 -1.89 -48.37
N LYS A 388 18.29 -1.10 -49.25
CA LYS A 388 19.74 -0.86 -49.24
C LYS A 388 20.10 0.57 -49.65
N TRP A 389 19.80 1.54 -48.77
CA TRP A 389 20.35 2.91 -48.80
C TRP A 389 21.86 2.95 -48.48
N ASN A 390 22.66 2.02 -49.02
CA ASN A 390 24.10 1.91 -48.71
C ASN A 390 24.99 1.91 -49.95
N CYS A 391 24.42 2.08 -51.15
CA CYS A 391 25.19 2.03 -52.41
C CYS A 391 25.52 3.40 -53.00
N CYS A 392 25.02 4.52 -52.44
CA CYS A 392 25.41 5.86 -52.88
C CYS A 392 26.54 6.40 -51.99
N GLY A 393 27.71 6.71 -52.57
CA GLY A 393 28.86 7.27 -51.84
C GLY A 393 28.55 8.61 -51.14
N CYS A 394 27.62 9.39 -51.69
CA CYS A 394 27.14 10.64 -51.10
C CYS A 394 26.40 10.41 -49.76
N TRP A 395 25.60 9.34 -49.68
CA TRP A 395 24.85 8.98 -48.47
C TRP A 395 25.75 8.39 -47.38
N ARG A 396 26.79 7.65 -47.76
CA ARG A 396 27.80 7.13 -46.82
C ARG A 396 28.62 8.25 -46.19
N GLY A 397 28.98 9.28 -46.97
CA GLY A 397 29.65 10.48 -46.49
C GLY A 397 28.77 11.33 -45.55
N LEU A 398 27.49 11.50 -45.88
CA LEU A 398 26.52 12.17 -45.01
C LEU A 398 26.36 11.43 -43.67
N LYS A 399 26.26 10.10 -43.72
CA LYS A 399 26.17 9.25 -42.53
C LYS A 399 27.40 9.38 -41.63
N GLN A 400 28.60 9.41 -42.22
CA GLN A 400 29.84 9.59 -41.44
C GLN A 400 29.93 10.98 -40.79
N ARG A 401 29.46 12.04 -41.47
CA ARG A 401 29.41 13.39 -40.88
C ARG A 401 28.39 13.52 -39.77
N LEU A 402 27.19 12.96 -39.94
CA LEU A 402 26.17 12.93 -38.88
C LEU A 402 26.63 12.09 -37.68
N GLN A 403 27.34 10.99 -37.93
CA GLN A 403 27.87 10.15 -36.86
C GLN A 403 29.05 10.80 -36.12
N ALA A 404 29.81 11.69 -36.76
CA ALA A 404 30.79 12.54 -36.09
C ALA A 404 30.08 13.60 -35.22
N LEU A 405 29.08 14.29 -35.77
CA LEU A 405 28.29 15.31 -35.05
C LEU A 405 27.58 14.76 -33.80
N VAL A 406 26.94 13.58 -33.91
CA VAL A 406 26.24 12.93 -32.79
C VAL A 406 27.22 12.36 -31.75
N ARG A 407 28.49 12.17 -32.10
CA ARG A 407 29.52 11.69 -31.18
C ARG A 407 30.32 12.83 -30.55
N ASP A 408 30.06 14.08 -30.95
CA ASP A 408 30.68 15.24 -30.34
C ASP A 408 30.00 15.54 -28.98
N PRO A 409 30.75 15.56 -27.87
CA PRO A 409 30.19 15.79 -26.53
C PRO A 409 29.56 17.19 -26.37
N LEU A 410 29.85 18.13 -27.26
CA LEU A 410 29.22 19.45 -27.30
C LEU A 410 27.77 19.39 -27.79
N PHE A 411 27.43 18.45 -28.67
CA PHE A 411 26.06 18.24 -29.15
C PHE A 411 25.16 17.72 -28.02
N ASP A 412 25.64 16.70 -27.29
CA ASP A 412 24.94 16.15 -26.13
C ASP A 412 24.76 17.20 -25.01
N LEU A 413 25.79 18.03 -24.76
CA LEU A 413 25.70 19.14 -23.81
C LEU A 413 24.65 20.18 -24.25
N GLY A 414 24.55 20.46 -25.55
CA GLY A 414 23.55 21.35 -26.12
C GLY A 414 22.12 20.83 -25.95
N VAL A 415 21.90 19.53 -26.17
CA VAL A 415 20.60 18.88 -25.94
C VAL A 415 20.21 18.93 -24.47
N VAL A 416 21.14 18.60 -23.56
CA VAL A 416 20.88 18.66 -22.11
C VAL A 416 20.58 20.08 -21.64
N LEU A 417 21.30 21.08 -22.15
CA LEU A 417 21.05 22.49 -21.84
C LEU A 417 19.66 22.93 -22.34
N CYS A 418 19.26 22.52 -23.55
CA CYS A 418 17.92 22.79 -24.09
C CYS A 418 16.82 22.17 -23.22
N LEU A 419 16.99 20.91 -22.80
CA LEU A 419 16.04 20.23 -21.91
C LEU A 419 15.88 20.95 -20.55
N VAL A 420 17.00 21.39 -19.96
CA VAL A 420 16.98 22.15 -18.69
C VAL A 420 16.29 23.50 -18.87
N ILE A 421 16.60 24.24 -19.93
CA ILE A 421 15.99 25.54 -20.22
C ILE A 421 14.48 25.40 -20.46
N ASN A 422 14.04 24.42 -21.25
CA ASN A 422 12.62 24.16 -21.47
C ASN A 422 11.89 23.86 -20.15
N THR A 423 12.49 23.05 -19.28
CA THR A 423 11.93 22.73 -17.95
C THR A 423 11.83 23.97 -17.06
N ILE A 424 12.82 24.87 -17.11
CA ILE A 424 12.79 26.15 -16.40
C ILE A 424 11.63 27.01 -16.92
N PHE A 425 11.47 27.14 -18.24
CA PHE A 425 10.36 27.91 -18.83
C PHE A 425 8.99 27.34 -18.44
N MET A 426 8.80 26.02 -18.47
CA MET A 426 7.57 25.38 -17.96
C MET A 426 7.31 25.72 -16.47
N SER A 427 8.36 25.84 -15.66
CA SER A 427 8.22 26.16 -14.23
C SER A 427 7.90 27.63 -13.92
N LEU A 428 7.96 28.52 -14.92
CA LEU A 428 7.64 29.95 -14.77
C LEU A 428 6.13 30.25 -14.85
N GLU A 429 5.30 29.27 -15.23
CA GLU A 429 3.85 29.37 -15.19
C GLU A 429 3.36 29.56 -13.74
N HIS A 430 2.68 30.68 -13.45
CA HIS A 430 2.14 30.98 -12.12
C HIS A 430 0.81 31.72 -12.22
N PHE A 431 -0.04 31.61 -11.19
CA PHE A 431 -1.33 32.30 -11.14
C PHE A 431 -1.31 33.49 -10.17
N PRO A 432 -1.85 34.67 -10.55
CA PRO A 432 -2.37 35.04 -11.87
C PRO A 432 -1.24 35.44 -12.84
N MET A 433 -1.32 34.97 -14.09
CA MET A 433 -0.34 35.29 -15.14
C MET A 433 -0.81 36.49 -15.98
N THR A 434 0.12 37.32 -16.45
CA THR A 434 -0.18 38.36 -17.44
C THR A 434 -0.27 37.77 -18.85
N GLU A 435 -1.12 38.35 -19.70
CA GLU A 435 -1.31 37.90 -21.09
C GLU A 435 -0.03 38.00 -21.95
N GLU A 436 0.87 38.94 -21.64
CA GLU A 436 2.16 39.03 -22.32
C GLU A 436 3.09 37.87 -21.96
N LEU A 437 3.11 37.48 -20.69
CA LEU A 437 3.91 36.36 -20.22
C LEU A 437 3.35 35.02 -20.75
N SER A 438 2.02 34.90 -20.83
CA SER A 438 1.35 33.72 -21.41
C SER A 438 1.73 33.49 -22.87
N SER A 439 1.77 34.55 -23.68
CA SER A 439 2.20 34.48 -25.08
C SER A 439 3.67 34.10 -25.21
N MET A 440 4.55 34.72 -24.41
CA MET A 440 5.99 34.44 -24.46
C MET A 440 6.31 32.98 -24.09
N LEU A 441 5.63 32.40 -23.09
CA LEU A 441 5.84 30.99 -22.74
C LEU A 441 5.34 30.03 -23.83
N ASN A 442 4.18 30.30 -24.44
CA ASN A 442 3.66 29.49 -25.54
C ASN A 442 4.61 29.47 -26.75
N ASP A 443 5.19 30.62 -27.10
CA ASP A 443 6.15 30.73 -28.21
C ASP A 443 7.43 29.94 -27.90
N VAL A 444 7.94 30.04 -26.68
CA VAL A 444 9.13 29.29 -26.23
C VAL A 444 8.87 27.78 -26.21
N GLN A 445 7.68 27.34 -25.77
CA GLN A 445 7.28 25.94 -25.77
C GLN A 445 7.16 25.38 -27.20
N LEU A 446 6.67 26.17 -28.16
CA LEU A 446 6.59 25.77 -29.57
C LEU A 446 7.99 25.58 -30.18
N VAL A 447 8.92 26.50 -29.89
CA VAL A 447 10.32 26.40 -30.33
C VAL A 447 10.98 25.17 -29.70
N SER A 448 10.80 24.94 -28.41
CA SER A 448 11.36 23.77 -27.74
C SER A 448 10.72 22.44 -28.17
N GLY A 449 9.49 22.43 -28.69
CA GLY A 449 8.87 21.22 -29.25
C GLY A 449 9.37 20.88 -30.66
N THR A 450 10.04 21.83 -31.33
CA THR A 450 10.62 21.65 -32.67
C THR A 450 12.08 21.18 -32.61
N ILE A 451 12.78 21.52 -31.52
CA ILE A 451 14.14 21.07 -31.17
C ILE A 451 14.07 19.67 -30.58
#